data_AF-A0A7J6S5S2-F1
#
_entry.id   AF-A0A7J6S5S2-F1
#
_cell.length_a   1.000
_cell.length_b   1.000
_cell.length_c   1.000
_cell.angle_alpha   90.00
_cell.angle_beta   90.00
_cell.angle_gamma   90.00
#
_symmetry.space_group_name_H-M   'P 1'
#
loop_
_entity.id
_entity.type
_entity.pdbx_description
1 polymer ?
#
loop_
_entity_poly.entity_id
_entity_poly.type
_entity_poly.pdbx_seq_one_letter_code
_entity_poly.pdbx_strand_id
1 'polypeptide(L)'
;IRKITSQVRPDRQTLLWSATWPKEIQGLARDLCREEPVHINVGSMSLRACHNVTQYVDVVQEYEKKDKLKQLLERIMDGSKIVVFTDTKRAADDLTRMLRMDGWPALCIHGDKKQEERDWVLQEFK
;
A
#
# COMPACT_ATOMS: atom_id res chain seq x y z
N ILE A 1 8.09 -5.08 16.91
CA ILE A 1 6.86 -5.55 17.62
C ILE A 1 7.20 -6.40 18.84
N ARG A 2 7.88 -7.55 18.72
CA ARG A 2 8.23 -8.42 19.87
C ARG A 2 8.91 -7.68 21.04
N LYS A 3 9.87 -6.80 20.74
CA LYS A 3 10.57 -5.95 21.73
C LYS A 3 9.62 -5.05 22.53
N ILE A 4 8.54 -4.58 21.90
CA ILE A 4 7.55 -3.71 22.55
C ILE A 4 6.60 -4.57 23.39
N THR A 5 6.09 -5.66 22.81
CA THR A 5 5.12 -6.54 23.49
C THR A 5 5.72 -7.29 24.68
N SER A 6 7.03 -7.56 24.69
CA SER A 6 7.72 -8.15 25.85
C SER A 6 7.79 -7.23 27.07
N GLN A 7 7.54 -5.93 26.90
CA GLN A 7 7.51 -4.94 27.97
C GLN A 7 6.09 -4.68 28.49
N VAL A 8 5.08 -5.35 27.93
CA VAL A 8 3.68 -5.25 28.35
C VAL A 8 3.32 -6.44 29.22
N ARG A 9 2.53 -6.21 30.26
CA ARG A 9 2.04 -7.26 31.16
C ARG A 9 1.44 -8.45 30.38
N PRO A 10 1.67 -9.69 30.82
CA PRO A 10 1.28 -10.89 30.08
C PRO A 10 -0.24 -11.11 30.03
N ASP A 11 -1.00 -10.54 30.95
CA ASP A 11 -2.46 -10.57 31.03
C ASP A 11 -3.14 -9.44 30.24
N ARG A 12 -2.44 -8.84 29.27
CA ARG A 12 -3.03 -7.93 28.30
C ARG A 12 -4.04 -8.64 27.40
N GLN A 13 -5.01 -7.89 26.91
CA GLN A 13 -5.80 -8.28 25.74
C GLN A 13 -5.04 -7.86 24.46
N THR A 14 -4.81 -8.81 23.56
CA THR A 14 -4.20 -8.52 22.24
C THR A 14 -5.30 -8.60 21.19
N LEU A 15 -5.49 -7.54 20.41
CA LEU A 15 -6.39 -7.50 19.26
C LEU A 15 -5.58 -7.21 17.99
N LEU A 16 -5.76 -8.01 16.95
CA LEU A 16 -5.05 -7.89 15.67
C LEU A 16 -6.07 -7.73 14.55
N TRP A 17 -5.76 -6.85 13.59
CA TRP A 17 -6.61 -6.57 12.43
C TRP A 17 -5.74 -6.65 11.18
N SER A 18 -6.18 -7.38 10.16
CA SER A 18 -5.48 -7.48 8.88
C SER A 18 -6.47 -7.79 7.76
N ALA A 19 -6.24 -7.22 6.58
CA ALA A 19 -6.98 -7.57 5.38
C ALA A 19 -6.51 -8.92 4.78
N THR A 20 -5.33 -9.40 5.17
CA THR A 20 -4.73 -10.66 4.70
C THR A 20 -4.35 -11.56 5.88
N TRP A 21 -4.45 -12.87 5.69
CA TRP A 21 -4.18 -13.85 6.76
C TRP A 21 -3.27 -15.02 6.32
N PRO A 22 -2.07 -14.72 5.77
CA PRO A 22 -1.13 -15.78 5.38
C PRO A 22 -0.48 -16.45 6.60
N LYS A 23 0.21 -17.57 6.39
CA LYS A 23 0.75 -18.43 7.48
C LYS A 23 1.71 -17.67 8.41
N GLU A 24 2.45 -16.72 7.88
CA GLU A 24 3.41 -15.90 8.62
C GLU A 24 2.70 -15.01 9.66
N ILE A 25 1.55 -14.44 9.28
CA ILE A 25 0.74 -13.60 10.19
C ILE A 25 0.04 -14.47 11.24
N GLN A 26 -0.38 -15.69 10.89
CA GLN A 26 -0.93 -16.64 11.85
C GLN A 26 0.09 -17.01 12.93
N GLY A 27 1.34 -17.27 12.54
CA GLY A 27 2.43 -17.51 13.49
C GLY A 27 2.68 -16.31 14.39
N LEU A 28 2.70 -15.10 13.82
CA LEU A 28 2.84 -13.87 14.59
C LEU A 28 1.70 -13.68 15.60
N ALA A 29 0.45 -13.97 15.21
CA ALA A 29 -0.69 -13.83 16.10
C ALA A 29 -0.61 -14.76 17.31
N ARG A 30 -0.23 -16.02 17.10
CA ARG A 30 -0.01 -16.99 18.18
C ARG A 30 1.10 -16.57 19.13
N ASP A 31 2.16 -15.95 18.61
CA ASP A 31 3.27 -15.49 19.45
C ASP A 31 2.92 -14.23 20.27
N LEU A 32 1.96 -13.42 19.81
CA LEU A 32 1.59 -12.16 20.46
C LEU A 32 0.38 -12.29 21.39
N CYS A 33 -0.47 -13.29 21.17
CA CYS A 33 -1.60 -13.64 22.02
C CYS A 33 -1.15 -14.65 23.08
N ARG A 34 -1.60 -14.47 24.32
CA ARG A 34 -1.28 -15.39 25.42
C ARG A 34 -2.03 -16.72 25.28
N GLU A 35 -3.30 -16.62 24.93
CA GLU A 35 -4.21 -17.76 24.69
C GLU A 35 -4.40 -17.95 23.18
N GLU A 36 -4.95 -19.10 22.76
CA GLU A 36 -5.28 -19.32 21.35
C GLU A 36 -6.26 -18.23 20.86
N PRO A 37 -5.89 -17.43 19.84
CA PRO A 37 -6.70 -16.31 19.42
C PRO A 37 -7.99 -16.77 18.73
N VAL A 38 -9.11 -16.15 19.10
CA VAL A 38 -10.36 -16.28 18.33
C VAL A 38 -10.19 -15.52 17.02
N HIS A 39 -10.26 -16.24 15.90
CA HIS A 39 -10.15 -15.67 14.56
C HIS A 39 -11.52 -15.48 13.93
N ILE A 40 -11.85 -14.24 13.58
CA ILE A 40 -13.07 -13.86 12.87
C ILE A 40 -12.67 -13.37 11.48
N ASN A 41 -13.27 -13.96 10.44
CA ASN A 41 -13.05 -13.57 9.06
C ASN A 41 -14.38 -13.08 8.44
N VAL A 42 -14.32 -11.98 7.70
CA VAL A 42 -15.45 -11.46 6.93
C VAL A 42 -15.09 -11.59 5.45
N GLY A 43 -15.92 -12.33 4.70
CA GLY A 43 -15.67 -12.60 3.28
C GLY A 43 -15.14 -14.03 3.05
N SER A 44 -14.21 -14.20 2.12
CA SER A 44 -13.64 -15.51 1.80
C SER A 44 -12.31 -15.73 2.50
N MET A 45 -12.03 -16.98 2.87
CA MET A 45 -10.72 -17.39 3.40
C MET A 45 -9.61 -17.41 2.35
N SER A 46 -9.95 -17.42 1.06
CA SER A 46 -8.95 -17.24 0.00
C SER A 46 -8.66 -15.76 -0.17
N LEU A 47 -7.41 -15.42 -0.55
CA LEU A 47 -7.03 -14.05 -0.87
C LEU A 47 -7.93 -13.56 -2.01
N ARG A 48 -8.88 -12.68 -1.71
CA ARG A 48 -9.77 -12.08 -2.72
C ARG A 48 -9.64 -10.57 -2.63
N ALA A 49 -9.36 -9.96 -3.78
CA ALA A 49 -9.49 -8.53 -3.94
C ALA A 49 -10.95 -8.09 -3.70
N CYS A 50 -11.15 -6.82 -3.36
CA CYS A 50 -12.48 -6.25 -3.16
C CYS A 50 -13.33 -6.44 -4.43
N HIS A 51 -14.55 -6.95 -4.28
CA HIS A 51 -15.46 -7.23 -5.40
C HIS A 51 -15.94 -5.97 -6.13
N ASN A 52 -15.86 -4.81 -5.47
CA ASN A 52 -16.21 -3.51 -6.05
C ASN A 52 -15.06 -2.87 -6.84
N VAL A 53 -13.94 -3.57 -7.02
CA VAL A 53 -12.79 -3.07 -7.79
C VAL A 53 -12.70 -3.83 -9.11
N THR A 54 -12.94 -3.12 -10.21
CA THR A 54 -12.66 -3.64 -11.55
C THR A 54 -11.16 -3.72 -11.75
N GLN A 55 -10.67 -4.90 -12.14
CA GLN A 55 -9.24 -5.17 -12.28
C GLN A 55 -8.88 -5.40 -13.76
N TYR A 56 -7.85 -4.70 -14.22
CA TYR A 56 -7.27 -4.86 -15.54
C TYR A 56 -5.79 -5.21 -15.42
N VAL A 57 -5.32 -6.10 -16.29
CA VAL A 57 -3.90 -6.48 -16.37
C VAL A 57 -3.44 -6.23 -17.81
N ASP A 58 -2.48 -5.32 -17.98
CA ASP A 58 -1.81 -5.10 -19.27
C ASP A 58 -0.42 -5.76 -19.20
N VAL A 59 -0.14 -6.67 -20.15
CA VAL A 59 1.14 -7.41 -20.21
C VAL A 59 2.02 -6.70 -21.21
N VAL A 60 3.05 -6.01 -20.71
CA VAL A 60 3.93 -5.15 -21.49
C VAL A 60 5.39 -5.37 -21.10
N GLN A 61 6.30 -4.97 -21.97
CA GLN A 61 7.72 -4.90 -21.65
C GLN A 61 8.01 -3.71 -20.73
N GLU A 62 9.11 -3.78 -19.99
CA GLU A 62 9.49 -2.75 -19.01
C GLU A 62 9.61 -1.35 -19.63
N TYR A 63 10.20 -1.27 -20.82
CA TYR A 63 10.40 0.01 -21.51
C TYR A 63 9.09 0.65 -22.01
N GLU A 64 8.01 -0.12 -22.15
CA GLU A 64 6.70 0.36 -22.61
C GLU A 64 5.87 0.98 -21.48
N LYS A 65 6.17 0.64 -20.22
CA LYS A 65 5.34 1.01 -19.05
C LYS A 65 5.13 2.52 -18.92
N LYS A 66 6.15 3.34 -19.20
CA LYS A 66 6.07 4.80 -19.05
C LYS A 66 5.10 5.41 -20.04
N ASP A 67 5.19 5.04 -21.31
CA ASP A 67 4.31 5.56 -22.35
C ASP A 67 2.88 5.04 -22.18
N LYS A 68 2.74 3.77 -21.79
CA LYS A 68 1.44 3.17 -21.44
C LYS A 68 0.77 3.88 -20.27
N LEU A 69 1.54 4.24 -19.24
CA LEU A 69 1.02 5.01 -18.10
C LEU A 69 0.53 6.39 -18.55
N LYS A 70 1.27 7.10 -19.40
CA LYS A 70 0.84 8.40 -19.93
C LYS A 70 -0.48 8.29 -20.69
N GLN A 71 -0.59 7.34 -21.62
CA GLN A 71 -1.83 7.08 -22.36
C GLN A 71 -3.01 6.75 -21.43
N LEU A 72 -2.74 5.97 -20.36
CA LEU A 72 -3.74 5.68 -19.36
C LEU A 72 -4.18 6.95 -18.62
N LEU A 73 -3.23 7.76 -18.15
CA LEU A 73 -3.51 9.02 -17.46
C LEU A 73 -4.30 9.99 -18.33
N GLU A 74 -3.96 10.13 -19.61
CA GLU A 74 -4.72 10.96 -20.57
C GLU A 74 -6.18 10.50 -20.70
N ARG A 75 -6.44 9.20 -20.61
CA ARG A 75 -7.78 8.64 -20.72
C ARG A 75 -8.61 8.78 -19.44
N ILE A 76 -7.97 8.69 -18.27
CA ILE A 76 -8.66 8.59 -16.98
C ILE A 76 -8.57 9.86 -16.13
N MET A 77 -7.75 10.84 -16.50
CA MET A 77 -7.61 12.07 -15.72
C MET A 77 -8.78 13.01 -15.99
N ASP A 78 -9.85 12.79 -15.23
CA ASP A 78 -11.08 13.59 -15.21
C ASP A 78 -11.25 14.40 -13.91
N GLY A 79 -10.16 14.55 -13.14
CA GLY A 79 -10.17 15.09 -11.77
C GLY A 79 -10.20 14.01 -10.68
N SER A 80 -10.26 12.74 -11.07
CA SER A 80 -10.11 11.60 -10.14
C SER A 80 -8.75 11.56 -9.44
N LYS A 81 -8.75 11.04 -8.21
CA LYS A 81 -7.53 10.79 -7.42
C LYS A 81 -6.89 9.48 -7.85
N ILE A 82 -5.61 9.54 -8.22
CA ILE A 82 -4.87 8.40 -8.76
C ILE A 82 -3.67 8.09 -7.86
N VAL A 83 -3.51 6.83 -7.47
CA VAL A 83 -2.31 6.33 -6.77
C VAL A 83 -1.55 5.40 -7.70
N VAL A 84 -0.29 5.72 -7.98
CA VAL A 84 0.61 4.87 -8.77
C VAL A 84 1.65 4.25 -7.85
N PHE A 85 1.68 2.93 -7.77
CA PHE A 85 2.66 2.19 -6.99
C PHE A 85 3.90 1.86 -7.84
N THR A 86 5.07 1.97 -7.23
CA THR A 86 6.36 1.58 -7.80
C THR A 86 7.09 0.65 -6.85
N ASP A 87 8.07 -0.10 -7.35
CA ASP A 87 8.82 -1.11 -6.60
C ASP A 87 9.89 -0.50 -5.68
N THR A 88 10.47 0.63 -6.07
CA THR A 88 11.56 1.29 -5.37
C THR A 88 11.31 2.78 -5.16
N LYS A 89 11.91 3.31 -4.10
CA LYS A 89 11.91 4.74 -3.78
C LYS A 89 12.47 5.59 -4.93
N ARG A 90 13.54 5.10 -5.56
CA ARG A 90 14.17 5.74 -6.72
C ARG A 90 13.23 5.78 -7.92
N ALA A 91 12.54 4.68 -8.22
CA ALA A 91 11.55 4.64 -9.29
C ALA A 91 10.40 5.64 -9.04
N ALA A 92 9.96 5.80 -7.77
CA ALA A 92 8.96 6.80 -7.42
C ALA A 92 9.43 8.23 -7.74
N ASP A 93 10.64 8.61 -7.33
CA ASP A 93 11.20 9.94 -7.62
C ASP A 93 11.41 10.17 -9.13
N ASP A 94 11.96 9.18 -9.85
CA ASP A 94 12.21 9.29 -11.28
C ASP A 94 10.90 9.38 -12.08
N LEU A 95 9.88 8.62 -11.69
CA LEU A 95 8.56 8.67 -12.31
C LEU A 95 7.87 10.02 -12.05
N THR A 96 7.89 10.51 -10.80
CA THR A 96 7.30 11.80 -10.47
C THR A 96 8.01 12.95 -11.19
N ARG A 97 9.35 12.91 -11.33
CA ARG A 97 10.09 13.91 -12.10
C ARG A 97 9.65 13.92 -13.56
N MET A 98 9.58 12.75 -14.20
CA MET A 98 9.13 12.62 -15.59
C MET A 98 7.71 13.17 -15.76
N LEU A 99 6.77 12.76 -14.91
CA LEU A 99 5.38 13.23 -14.97
C LEU A 99 5.29 14.75 -14.79
N ARG A 100 6.05 15.34 -13.86
CA ARG A 100 6.07 16.80 -13.67
C ARG A 100 6.68 17.54 -14.86
N MET A 101 7.68 16.99 -15.52
CA MET A 101 8.25 17.57 -16.75
C MET A 101 7.22 17.59 -17.89
N ASP A 102 6.34 16.60 -17.94
CA ASP A 102 5.23 16.53 -18.90
C ASP A 102 3.99 17.33 -18.45
N GLY A 103 4.09 18.09 -17.34
CA GLY A 103 3.03 18.99 -16.84
C GLY A 103 2.00 18.35 -15.92
N TRP A 104 2.15 17.06 -15.57
CA TRP A 104 1.22 16.40 -14.66
C TRP A 104 1.43 16.86 -13.20
N PRO A 105 0.34 17.04 -12.42
CA PRO A 105 0.41 17.44 -11.01
C PRO A 105 0.76 16.25 -10.09
N ALA A 106 1.88 15.58 -10.37
CA ALA A 106 2.31 14.40 -9.64
C ALA A 106 3.17 14.75 -8.41
N LEU A 107 2.89 14.05 -7.31
CA LEU A 107 3.69 14.05 -6.07
C LEU A 107 4.12 12.61 -5.75
N CYS A 108 5.20 12.44 -4.98
CA CYS A 108 5.64 11.12 -4.49
C CYS A 108 5.75 11.09 -2.97
N ILE A 109 5.56 9.90 -2.40
CA ILE A 109 5.77 9.61 -0.98
C ILE A 109 6.53 8.29 -0.85
N HIS A 110 7.64 8.32 -0.09
CA HIS A 110 8.39 7.12 0.27
C HIS A 110 9.24 7.37 1.52
N GLY A 111 9.84 6.30 2.06
CA GLY A 111 10.54 6.34 3.35
C GLY A 111 11.85 7.15 3.41
N ASP A 112 12.35 7.69 2.29
CA ASP A 112 13.55 8.56 2.28
C ASP A 112 13.19 10.06 2.27
N LYS A 113 11.89 10.37 2.12
CA LYS A 113 11.36 11.73 2.21
C LYS A 113 11.30 12.17 3.67
N LYS A 114 11.50 13.46 3.93
CA LYS A 114 11.35 14.02 5.29
C LYS A 114 9.90 13.83 5.75
N GLN A 115 9.68 13.63 7.05
CA GLN A 115 8.34 13.42 7.60
C GLN A 115 7.38 14.56 7.22
N GLU A 116 7.84 15.81 7.32
CA GLU A 116 7.08 17.01 6.92
C GLU A 116 6.64 16.97 5.44
N GLU A 117 7.53 16.52 4.54
CA GLU A 117 7.22 16.36 3.11
C GLU A 117 6.18 15.26 2.89
N ARG A 118 6.30 14.15 3.62
CA ARG A 118 5.32 13.05 3.56
C ARG A 118 3.94 13.51 4.03
N ASP A 119 3.88 14.27 5.11
CA ASP A 119 2.63 14.78 5.68
C ASP A 119 1.98 15.80 4.73
N TRP A 120 2.77 16.69 4.14
CA TRP A 120 2.28 17.64 3.13
C TRP A 120 1.72 16.93 1.89
N VAL A 121 2.45 15.97 1.31
CA VAL A 121 1.96 15.21 0.14
C VAL A 121 0.65 14.47 0.46
N LEU A 122 0.54 13.89 1.67
CA LEU A 122 -0.70 13.22 2.09
C LEU A 122 -1.86 14.20 2.30
N GLN A 123 -1.58 15.44 2.73
CA GLN A 123 -2.58 16.48 2.88
C GLN A 123 -3.08 16.96 1.52
N GLU A 124 -2.19 17.19 0.55
CA GLU A 124 -2.55 17.58 -0.82
C GLU A 124 -3.34 16.47 -1.54
N PHE A 125 -3.09 15.20 -1.22
CA PHE A 125 -3.81 14.07 -1.82
C PHE A 125 -5.19 13.81 -1.19
N LYS A 126 -5.41 14.21 0.07
CA LYS A 126 -6.65 13.95 0.84
C LYS A 126 -7.85 14.74 0.35
#